data_AF-A0A932X3M7-F1
#
_entry.id   AF-A0A932X3M7-F1
#
_cell.length_a   1.000
_cell.length_b   1.000
_cell.length_c   1.000
_cell.angle_alpha   90.00
_cell.angle_beta   90.00
_cell.angle_gamma   90.00
#
_symmetry.space_group_name_H-M   'P 1'
#
loop_
_entity.id
_entity.type
_entity.pdbx_description
1 polymer ?
#
loop_
_entity_poly.entity_id
_entity_poly.type
_entity_poly.pdbx_seq_one_letter_code
_entity_poly.pdbx_strand_id
1 'polypeptide(L)'
;GVGPSPAYSYSACVAEVACDPKTGEVVVEKVWIAHDVGRAINPLLVEGQVEGSVYMALGEVLMEEQTFRRGVHKFPSILEYKSPTTLETPTMHTIIVESVDPEGPFGAKEAGQGPLLPVIPAVANAVADALGVEIDEVPITPDKVLAALAERRKGGAGRVGPKAIPAIRFKDPIRVEPPAGWQKVTVP
;
A
#
# COMPACT_ATOMS: atom_id res chain seq x y z
N GLY A 1 -10.66 0.52 4.53
CA GLY A 1 -12.06 0.99 4.38
C GLY A 1 -12.38 2.14 5.31
N VAL A 2 -13.34 2.99 4.94
CA VAL A 2 -14.00 3.92 5.87
C VAL A 2 -15.52 3.90 5.59
N GLY A 3 -16.15 2.80 6.00
CA GLY A 3 -17.53 2.83 6.47
C GLY A 3 -17.49 2.72 8.00
N PRO A 4 -18.55 3.09 8.73
CA PRO A 4 -18.63 2.79 10.16
C PRO A 4 -18.78 1.26 10.33
N SER A 5 -17.65 0.56 10.27
CA SER A 5 -17.56 -0.85 10.60
C SER A 5 -17.45 -0.96 12.12
N PRO A 6 -18.27 -1.80 12.79
CA PRO A 6 -18.14 -2.05 14.21
C PRO A 6 -16.87 -2.86 14.56
N ALA A 7 -16.27 -3.51 13.55
CA ALA A 7 -15.09 -4.36 13.70
C ALA A 7 -13.86 -3.76 12.98
N TYR A 8 -12.70 -3.81 13.64
CA TYR A 8 -11.42 -3.30 13.13
C TYR A 8 -10.39 -4.43 12.99
N SER A 9 -9.86 -4.61 11.79
CA SER A 9 -8.72 -5.49 11.54
C SER A 9 -7.40 -4.72 11.70
N TYR A 10 -6.35 -5.44 12.10
CA TYR A 10 -5.01 -4.90 12.29
C TYR A 10 -4.00 -5.72 11.50
N SER A 11 -2.95 -5.07 11.02
CA SER A 11 -1.89 -5.74 10.28
C SER A 11 -0.53 -5.28 10.76
N ALA A 12 0.42 -6.20 10.88
CA ALA A 12 1.83 -5.92 11.09
C ALA A 12 2.63 -6.55 9.94
N CYS A 13 3.53 -5.78 9.35
CA CYS A 13 4.34 -6.23 8.21
C CYS A 13 5.82 -5.94 8.46
N VAL A 14 6.66 -6.91 8.10
CA VAL A 14 8.12 -6.79 8.04
C VAL A 14 8.55 -7.17 6.63
N ALA A 15 9.38 -6.35 6.00
CA ALA A 15 9.95 -6.60 4.68
C ALA A 15 11.48 -6.70 4.80
N GLU A 16 12.05 -7.73 4.17
CA GLU A 16 13.49 -7.87 3.96
C GLU A 16 13.80 -7.46 2.52
N VAL A 17 14.74 -6.54 2.33
CA VAL A 17 15.11 -6.01 1.00
C VAL A 17 16.61 -6.13 0.75
N ALA A 18 16.97 -6.37 -0.51
CA ALA A 18 18.32 -6.20 -1.03
C ALA A 18 18.35 -4.96 -1.92
N CYS A 19 19.34 -4.09 -1.71
CA CYS A 19 19.48 -2.85 -2.47
C CYS A 19 20.88 -2.73 -3.08
N ASP A 20 20.97 -2.36 -4.36
CA ASP A 20 22.24 -2.04 -5.02
C ASP A 20 22.45 -0.51 -5.07
N PRO A 21 23.41 0.06 -4.31
CA PRO A 21 23.65 1.50 -4.28
C PRO A 21 24.28 2.07 -5.57
N LYS A 22 24.70 1.23 -6.52
CA LYS A 22 25.23 1.64 -7.82
C LYS A 22 24.13 1.78 -8.87
N THR A 23 23.14 0.90 -8.86
CA THR A 23 22.03 0.89 -9.83
C THR A 23 20.76 1.54 -9.27
N GLY A 24 20.61 1.58 -7.94
CA GLY A 24 19.38 1.99 -7.26
C GLY A 24 18.32 0.90 -7.22
N GLU A 25 18.62 -0.31 -7.70
CA GLU A 25 17.68 -1.42 -7.73
C GLU A 25 17.35 -1.89 -6.31
N VAL A 26 16.06 -2.16 -6.08
CA VAL A 26 15.51 -2.65 -4.83
C VAL A 26 14.77 -3.95 -5.13
N VAL A 27 15.20 -5.04 -4.47
CA VAL A 27 14.55 -6.35 -4.52
C VAL A 27 13.99 -6.65 -3.14
N VAL A 28 12.71 -7.04 -3.09
CA VAL A 28 12.11 -7.54 -1.85
C VAL A 28 12.35 -9.05 -1.82
N GLU A 29 13.05 -9.53 -0.80
CA GLU A 29 13.44 -10.94 -0.68
C GLU A 29 12.36 -11.74 0.06
N LYS A 30 11.88 -11.17 1.17
CA LYS A 30 10.89 -11.79 2.04
C LYS A 30 9.92 -10.78 2.62
N VAL A 31 8.69 -11.22 2.84
CA VAL A 31 7.65 -10.48 3.56
C VAL A 31 7.06 -11.37 4.64
N TRP A 32 7.04 -10.89 5.88
CA TRP A 32 6.24 -11.47 6.96
C TRP A 32 5.07 -10.55 7.23
N ILE A 33 3.87 -11.10 7.20
CA ILE A 33 2.65 -10.35 7.43
C ILE A 33 1.75 -11.08 8.41
N ALA A 34 1.45 -10.42 9.52
CA ALA A 34 0.44 -10.84 10.47
C ALA A 34 -0.81 -10.01 10.28
N HIS A 35 -1.95 -10.66 10.08
CA HIS A 35 -3.23 -9.98 9.89
C HIS A 35 -4.30 -10.53 10.83
N ASP A 36 -4.92 -9.63 11.58
CA ASP A 36 -6.01 -9.92 12.51
C ASP A 36 -7.35 -9.93 11.77
N VAL A 37 -7.81 -11.15 11.50
CA VAL A 37 -9.08 -11.43 10.82
C VAL A 37 -10.20 -11.76 11.79
N GLY A 38 -9.98 -11.59 13.10
CA GLY A 38 -10.92 -12.01 14.14
C GLY A 38 -11.05 -13.53 14.23
N ARG A 39 -11.71 -14.16 13.26
CA ARG A 39 -11.79 -15.61 13.09
C ARG A 39 -11.71 -15.95 11.61
N ALA A 40 -10.79 -16.82 11.24
CA ALA A 40 -10.68 -17.31 9.87
C ALA A 40 -11.80 -18.31 9.57
N ILE A 41 -12.82 -17.87 8.82
CA ILE A 41 -13.89 -18.75 8.35
C ILE A 41 -13.33 -19.85 7.44
N ASN A 42 -12.39 -19.47 6.56
CA ASN A 42 -11.62 -20.39 5.73
C ASN A 42 -10.15 -19.94 5.71
N PRO A 43 -9.27 -20.56 6.52
CA PRO A 43 -7.87 -20.18 6.63
C PRO A 43 -7.13 -20.16 5.29
N LEU A 44 -7.38 -21.13 4.41
CA LEU A 44 -6.73 -21.23 3.10
C LEU A 44 -7.08 -20.04 2.19
N LEU A 45 -8.34 -19.59 2.21
CA LEU A 45 -8.74 -18.41 1.43
C LEU A 45 -8.22 -17.11 2.04
N VAL A 46 -8.12 -17.04 3.37
CA VAL A 46 -7.52 -15.90 4.07
C VAL A 46 -6.05 -15.79 3.71
N GLU A 47 -5.30 -16.89 3.73
CA GLU A 47 -3.88 -16.92 3.32
C GLU A 47 -3.71 -16.40 1.89
N GLY A 48 -4.49 -16.91 0.94
CA GLY A 48 -4.41 -16.45 -0.45
C GLY A 48 -4.80 -14.97 -0.65
N GLN A 49 -5.73 -14.44 0.16
CA GLN A 49 -6.09 -13.01 0.12
C GLN A 49 -4.98 -12.13 0.69
N VAL A 50 -4.34 -12.56 1.77
CA VAL A 50 -3.20 -11.84 2.36
C VAL A 50 -2.02 -11.83 1.39
N GLU A 51 -1.70 -12.97 0.77
CA GLU A 51 -0.64 -13.06 -0.24
C GLU A 51 -0.95 -12.21 -1.48
N GLY A 52 -2.18 -12.24 -1.97
CA GLY A 52 -2.63 -11.36 -3.07
C GLY A 52 -2.53 -9.87 -2.72
N SER A 53 -2.77 -9.51 -1.46
CA SER A 53 -2.62 -8.14 -0.96
C SER A 53 -1.16 -7.70 -0.92
N VAL A 54 -0.25 -8.59 -0.49
CA VAL A 54 1.19 -8.34 -0.53
C VAL A 54 1.64 -8.14 -1.98
N TYR A 55 1.21 -9.01 -2.90
CA TYR A 55 1.48 -8.88 -4.33
C TYR A 55 1.04 -7.51 -4.89
N MET A 56 -0.19 -7.08 -4.60
CA MET A 56 -0.68 -5.77 -5.05
C MET A 56 0.12 -4.61 -4.45
N ALA A 57 0.46 -4.66 -3.17
CA ALA A 57 1.28 -3.64 -2.53
C ALA A 57 2.69 -3.55 -3.10
N LEU A 58 3.28 -4.68 -3.49
CA LEU A 58 4.58 -4.73 -4.15
C LEU A 58 4.52 -4.08 -5.54
N GLY A 59 3.43 -4.29 -6.27
CA GLY A 59 3.12 -3.55 -7.48
C GLY A 59 3.12 -2.05 -7.22
N GLU A 60 2.32 -1.57 -6.27
CA GLU A 60 2.22 -0.14 -5.93
C GLU A 60 3.55 0.48 -5.47
N VAL A 61 4.30 -0.19 -4.61
CA VAL A 61 5.52 0.38 -4.03
C VAL A 61 6.73 0.33 -4.97
N LEU A 62 6.79 -0.59 -5.94
CA LEU A 62 7.98 -0.75 -6.80
C LEU A 62 7.74 -0.45 -8.28
N MET A 63 6.52 -0.57 -8.79
CA MET A 63 6.29 -0.67 -10.25
C MET A 63 5.17 0.20 -10.79
N GLU A 64 4.00 0.19 -10.15
CA GLU A 64 2.76 0.72 -10.69
C GLU A 64 2.71 2.25 -10.60
N GLU A 65 2.74 2.92 -11.75
CA GLU A 65 2.66 4.38 -11.85
C GLU A 65 1.65 4.80 -12.91
N GLN A 66 0.74 5.70 -12.53
CA GLN A 66 -0.15 6.35 -13.47
C GLN A 66 0.35 7.75 -13.83
N THR A 67 0.83 7.90 -15.06
CA THR A 67 1.26 9.20 -15.59
C THR A 67 0.36 9.65 -16.74
N PHE A 68 0.10 10.96 -16.81
CA PHE A 68 -0.82 11.53 -17.79
C PHE A 68 -0.13 12.60 -18.63
N ARG A 69 -0.46 12.63 -19.94
CA ARG A 69 0.00 13.65 -20.87
C ARG A 69 -1.20 14.24 -21.58
N ARG A 70 -1.46 15.54 -21.41
CA ARG A 70 -2.61 16.24 -22.03
C ARG A 70 -3.96 15.57 -21.73
N GLY A 71 -4.14 15.10 -20.50
CA GLY A 71 -5.38 14.47 -20.04
C GLY A 71 -5.59 13.01 -20.49
N VAL A 72 -4.65 12.42 -21.24
CA VAL A 72 -4.68 10.98 -21.56
C VAL A 72 -3.59 10.23 -20.80
N HIS A 73 -3.86 8.96 -20.49
CA HIS A 73 -2.88 8.09 -19.85
C HIS A 73 -1.67 7.95 -20.77
N LYS A 74 -0.46 8.10 -20.22
CA LYS A 74 0.78 8.07 -21.00
C LYS A 74 1.13 6.65 -21.46
N PHE A 75 0.77 5.66 -20.64
CA PHE A 75 1.19 4.26 -20.77
C PHE A 75 0.03 3.27 -20.56
N PRO A 76 -1.02 3.26 -21.41
CA PRO A 76 -2.20 2.41 -21.20
C PRO A 76 -1.95 0.97 -21.69
N SER A 77 -0.85 0.34 -21.27
CA SER A 77 -0.50 -1.04 -21.65
C SER A 77 0.14 -1.80 -20.49
N ILE A 78 -0.06 -3.11 -20.42
CA ILE A 78 0.54 -4.00 -19.40
C ILE A 78 2.06 -4.17 -19.57
N LEU A 79 2.63 -3.65 -20.66
CA LEU A 79 4.07 -3.64 -20.87
C LEU A 79 4.75 -2.51 -20.05
N GLU A 80 4.06 -1.38 -19.93
CA GLU A 80 4.58 -0.17 -19.28
C GLU A 80 3.99 0.03 -17.89
N TYR A 81 2.71 -0.28 -17.68
CA TYR A 81 2.12 -0.44 -16.36
C TYR A 81 2.44 -1.85 -15.86
N LYS A 82 3.61 -1.97 -15.23
CA LYS A 82 4.15 -3.25 -14.80
C LYS A 82 3.48 -3.69 -13.50
N SER A 83 3.27 -4.99 -13.39
CA SER A 83 2.98 -5.67 -12.13
C SER A 83 4.02 -6.75 -11.89
N PRO A 84 4.26 -7.17 -10.64
CA PRO A 84 5.28 -8.17 -10.33
C PRO A 84 5.03 -9.48 -11.07
N THR A 85 6.09 -10.09 -11.58
CA THR A 85 6.05 -11.45 -12.12
C THR A 85 6.26 -12.47 -11.01
N THR A 86 6.11 -13.76 -11.32
CA THR A 86 6.42 -14.84 -10.37
C THR A 86 7.89 -14.87 -9.96
N LEU A 87 8.79 -14.26 -10.73
CA LEU A 87 10.22 -14.18 -10.40
C LEU A 87 10.55 -13.00 -9.47
N GLU A 88 9.69 -11.97 -9.46
CA GLU A 88 9.84 -10.78 -8.61
C GLU A 88 8.99 -10.88 -7.33
N THR A 89 8.11 -11.89 -7.26
CA THR A 89 7.28 -12.15 -6.09
C THR A 89 8.12 -12.79 -4.98
N PRO A 90 8.23 -12.18 -3.79
CA PRO A 90 9.09 -12.67 -2.72
C PRO A 90 8.53 -13.92 -2.05
N THR A 91 9.34 -14.53 -1.19
CA THR A 91 8.82 -15.50 -0.22
C THR A 91 7.90 -14.78 0.78
N MET A 92 6.66 -15.23 0.92
CA MET A 92 5.68 -14.65 1.83
C MET A 92 5.44 -15.59 3.02
N HIS A 93 5.43 -15.01 4.22
CA HIS A 93 5.09 -15.69 5.45
C HIS A 93 3.83 -15.05 6.03
N THR A 94 2.69 -15.68 5.77
CA THR A 94 1.38 -15.23 6.25
C THR A 94 1.09 -15.77 7.64
N ILE A 95 0.70 -14.89 8.56
CA ILE A 95 0.34 -15.21 9.94
C ILE A 95 -1.10 -14.74 10.18
N ILE A 96 -2.00 -15.70 10.36
CA ILE A 96 -3.39 -15.40 10.73
C ILE A 96 -3.45 -15.12 12.23
N VAL A 97 -3.99 -13.96 12.60
CA VAL A 97 -4.26 -13.59 13.99
C VAL A 97 -5.76 -13.64 14.23
N GLU A 98 -6.18 -14.34 15.28
CA GLU A 98 -7.58 -14.52 15.64
C GLU A 98 -7.92 -13.84 16.97
N SER A 99 -8.39 -12.59 16.92
CA SER A 99 -8.85 -11.84 18.11
C SER A 99 -10.31 -12.09 18.50
N VAL A 100 -11.11 -12.73 17.64
CA VAL A 100 -12.53 -13.04 17.79
C VAL A 100 -13.39 -11.81 18.15
N ASP A 101 -13.92 -11.14 17.14
CA ASP A 101 -14.70 -9.91 17.30
C ASP A 101 -16.18 -10.18 17.66
N PRO A 102 -16.72 -9.65 18.78
CA PRO A 102 -18.10 -9.92 19.18
C PRO A 102 -19.16 -9.44 18.19
N GLU A 103 -18.86 -8.44 17.36
CA GLU A 103 -19.76 -7.88 16.35
C GLU A 103 -19.62 -8.59 15.00
N GLY A 104 -18.58 -9.42 14.85
CA GLY A 104 -18.27 -10.17 13.64
C GLY A 104 -19.10 -11.46 13.51
N PRO A 105 -19.49 -11.86 12.29
CA PRO A 105 -20.14 -13.15 12.08
C PRO A 105 -19.20 -14.27 12.51
N PHE A 106 -19.61 -15.05 13.52
CA PHE A 106 -18.78 -16.07 14.16
C PHE A 106 -17.46 -15.56 14.77
N GLY A 107 -17.32 -14.25 15.01
CA GLY A 107 -16.05 -13.65 15.43
C GLY A 107 -15.18 -13.08 14.30
N ALA A 108 -15.61 -13.16 13.04
CA ALA A 108 -14.80 -12.81 11.88
C ALA A 108 -14.75 -11.31 11.59
N LYS A 109 -13.61 -10.87 11.04
CA LYS A 109 -13.33 -9.54 10.52
C LYS A 109 -12.87 -9.62 9.07
N GLU A 110 -12.52 -8.47 8.47
CA GLU A 110 -12.08 -8.43 7.07
C GLU A 110 -10.68 -9.03 6.90
N ALA A 111 -10.41 -9.53 5.70
CA ALA A 111 -9.11 -10.07 5.25
C ALA A 111 -8.74 -9.62 3.82
N GLY A 112 -9.44 -8.60 3.28
CA GLY A 112 -9.39 -8.25 1.87
C GLY A 112 -8.52 -7.03 1.56
N GLN A 113 -8.57 -5.99 2.38
CA GLN A 113 -7.84 -4.73 2.11
C GLN A 113 -6.78 -4.44 3.17
N GLY A 114 -7.04 -4.78 4.43
CA GLY A 114 -6.14 -4.49 5.54
C GLY A 114 -4.70 -5.03 5.38
N PRO A 115 -4.45 -6.20 4.76
CA PRO A 115 -3.10 -6.72 4.61
C PRO A 115 -2.24 -5.95 3.60
N LEU A 116 -2.84 -5.22 2.64
CA LEU A 116 -2.09 -4.45 1.63
C LEU A 116 -1.37 -3.26 2.27
N LEU A 117 -2.09 -2.52 3.11
CA LEU A 117 -1.69 -1.22 3.64
C LEU A 117 -0.33 -1.16 4.35
N PRO A 118 0.06 -2.14 5.22
CA PRO A 118 1.34 -2.06 5.93
C PRO A 118 2.56 -2.42 5.06
N VAL A 119 2.36 -3.04 3.89
CA VAL A 119 3.48 -3.55 3.06
C VAL A 119 4.25 -2.40 2.42
N ILE A 120 3.55 -1.40 1.88
CA ILE A 120 4.15 -0.21 1.24
C ILE A 120 5.13 0.51 2.19
N PRO A 121 4.71 0.95 3.40
CA PRO A 121 5.63 1.60 4.33
C PRO A 121 6.68 0.64 4.88
N ALA A 122 6.42 -0.66 5.01
CA ALA A 122 7.43 -1.63 5.44
C ALA A 122 8.60 -1.71 4.44
N VAL A 123 8.30 -1.76 3.13
CA VAL A 123 9.33 -1.74 2.08
C VAL A 123 10.07 -0.41 2.06
N ALA A 124 9.36 0.74 2.14
CA ALA A 124 10.00 2.05 2.18
C ALA A 124 10.96 2.20 3.38
N ASN A 125 10.55 1.74 4.56
CA ASN A 125 11.39 1.76 5.76
C ASN A 125 12.59 0.80 5.64
N ALA A 126 12.42 -0.36 5.02
CA ALA A 126 13.50 -1.31 4.79
C ALA A 126 14.56 -0.74 3.82
N VAL A 127 14.14 0.00 2.80
CA VAL A 127 15.05 0.75 1.90
C VAL A 127 15.80 1.84 2.67
N ALA A 128 15.10 2.57 3.55
CA ALA A 128 15.72 3.59 4.39
C ALA A 128 16.74 3.01 5.37
N ASP A 129 16.47 1.86 5.97
CA ASP A 129 17.41 1.12 6.82
C ASP A 129 18.64 0.65 6.02
N ALA A 130 18.43 0.06 4.85
CA ALA A 130 19.50 -0.51 4.03
C ALA A 130 20.44 0.55 3.42
N LEU A 131 19.91 1.68 2.98
CA LEU A 131 20.65 2.70 2.21
C LEU A 131 20.87 4.02 2.96
N GLY A 132 20.15 4.25 4.06
CA GLY A 132 20.14 5.53 4.77
C GLY A 132 19.50 6.66 3.96
N VAL A 133 18.58 6.38 3.04
CA VAL A 133 17.89 7.40 2.24
C VAL A 133 16.38 7.21 2.31
N GLU A 134 15.63 8.31 2.26
CA GLU A 134 14.17 8.30 2.36
C GLU A 134 13.55 8.59 0.99
N ILE A 135 12.63 7.73 0.55
CA ILE A 135 11.84 7.92 -0.68
C ILE A 135 10.37 8.05 -0.26
N ASP A 136 9.85 9.28 -0.28
CA ASP A 136 8.48 9.61 0.17
C ASP A 136 7.44 9.57 -0.95
N GLU A 137 7.82 9.04 -2.11
CA GLU A 137 6.97 8.99 -3.28
C GLU A 137 7.09 7.63 -3.97
N VAL A 138 6.02 6.85 -3.89
CA VAL A 138 5.91 5.58 -4.62
C VAL A 138 5.58 5.82 -6.11
N PRO A 139 6.00 4.92 -7.01
CA PRO A 139 6.87 3.78 -6.75
C PRO A 139 8.32 4.19 -6.44
N ILE A 140 9.01 3.39 -5.63
CA ILE A 140 10.43 3.50 -5.28
C ILE A 140 11.26 3.01 -6.46
N THR A 141 11.43 3.88 -7.45
CA THR A 141 12.15 3.55 -8.67
C THR A 141 13.67 3.71 -8.51
N PRO A 142 14.49 3.00 -9.30
CA PRO A 142 15.95 3.11 -9.21
C PRO A 142 16.48 4.53 -9.39
N ASP A 143 15.87 5.33 -10.26
CA ASP A 143 16.26 6.73 -10.47
C ASP A 143 16.00 7.61 -9.23
N LYS A 144 14.90 7.40 -8.49
CA LYS A 144 14.62 8.09 -7.24
C LYS A 144 15.63 7.68 -6.16
N VAL A 145 15.95 6.39 -6.05
CA VAL A 145 16.97 5.88 -5.12
C VAL A 145 18.34 6.48 -5.42
N LEU A 146 18.79 6.47 -6.67
CA LEU A 146 20.05 7.08 -7.08
C LEU A 146 20.07 8.59 -6.84
N ALA A 147 18.96 9.28 -7.08
CA ALA A 147 18.83 10.71 -6.80
C ALA A 147 19.00 11.00 -5.30
N ALA A 148 18.37 10.22 -4.44
CA ALA A 148 18.48 10.36 -2.98
C ALA A 148 19.91 10.08 -2.50
N LEU A 149 20.56 9.02 -3.01
CA LEU A 149 21.95 8.69 -2.71
C LEU A 149 22.92 9.79 -3.20
N ALA A 150 22.63 10.41 -4.35
CA ALA A 150 23.44 11.50 -4.88
C ALA A 150 23.28 12.79 -4.05
N GLU A 151 22.08 13.07 -3.57
CA GLU A 151 21.79 14.22 -2.70
C GLU A 151 22.46 14.05 -1.32
N ARG A 152 22.37 12.86 -0.72
CA ARG A 152 23.12 12.49 0.49
C ARG A 152 24.63 12.65 0.32
N ARG A 153 25.21 12.20 -0.79
CA ARG A 153 26.65 12.35 -1.09
C ARG A 153 27.10 13.82 -1.17
N LYS A 154 26.19 14.75 -1.49
CA LYS A 154 26.45 16.19 -1.50
C LYS A 154 26.28 16.85 -0.12
N GLY A 155 26.05 16.07 0.93
CA GLY A 155 25.80 16.56 2.29
C GLY A 155 24.34 16.93 2.56
N GLY A 156 23.43 16.53 1.68
CA GLY A 156 21.99 16.72 1.83
C GLY A 156 21.32 15.68 2.74
N ALA A 157 19.99 15.73 2.83
CA ALA A 157 19.20 14.91 3.75
C ALA A 157 19.05 13.43 3.33
N GLY A 158 19.38 13.11 2.08
CA GLY A 158 19.14 11.83 1.44
C GLY A 158 17.67 11.56 1.17
N ARG A 159 16.87 12.57 0.83
CA ARG A 159 15.40 12.46 0.77
C ARG A 159 14.82 12.89 -0.58
N VAL A 160 14.00 12.04 -1.20
CA VAL A 160 13.33 12.30 -2.48
C VAL A 160 11.82 12.11 -2.35
N GLY A 161 11.06 13.12 -2.79
CA GLY A 161 9.61 13.11 -2.78
C GLY A 161 9.02 14.53 -2.90
N PRO A 162 7.70 14.67 -2.79
CA PRO A 162 7.02 15.97 -2.86
C PRO A 162 7.48 16.89 -1.73
N LYS A 163 7.99 18.07 -2.08
CA LYS A 163 8.48 19.08 -1.11
C LYS A 163 7.36 19.87 -0.43
N ALA A 164 6.18 19.88 -1.03
CA ALA A 164 5.00 20.56 -0.54
C ALA A 164 3.76 19.85 -1.06
N ILE A 165 2.69 19.87 -0.27
CA ILE A 165 1.38 19.44 -0.72
C ILE A 165 0.77 20.60 -1.52
N PRO A 166 0.32 20.38 -2.76
CA PRO A 166 -0.31 21.43 -3.54
C PRO A 166 -1.58 21.93 -2.84
N ALA A 167 -1.79 23.25 -2.83
CA ALA A 167 -3.03 23.84 -2.37
C ALA A 167 -4.15 23.53 -3.38
N ILE A 168 -4.85 22.41 -3.18
CA ILE A 168 -5.97 22.01 -4.03
C ILE A 168 -7.23 22.72 -3.53
N ARG A 169 -7.76 23.65 -4.33
CA ARG A 169 -9.11 24.17 -4.12
C ARG A 169 -10.11 23.18 -4.70
N PHE A 170 -10.73 22.39 -3.85
CA PHE A 170 -11.87 21.56 -4.24
C PHE A 170 -13.02 22.46 -4.70
N LYS A 171 -13.79 22.01 -5.70
CA LYS A 171 -15.05 22.66 -6.06
C LYS A 171 -16.02 22.55 -4.89
N ASP A 172 -16.94 23.50 -4.79
CA ASP A 172 -18.02 23.40 -3.81
C ASP A 172 -18.73 22.05 -3.98
N PRO A 173 -18.97 21.30 -2.88
CA PRO A 173 -19.66 20.03 -2.96
C PRO A 173 -21.00 20.20 -3.69
N ILE A 174 -21.26 19.36 -4.68
CA ILE A 174 -22.57 19.32 -5.32
C ILE A 174 -23.55 18.78 -4.26
N ARG A 175 -24.39 19.66 -3.72
CA ARG A 175 -25.49 19.25 -2.86
C ARG A 175 -26.60 18.70 -3.73
N VAL A 176 -26.88 17.41 -3.60
CA VAL A 176 -28.05 16.77 -4.21
C VAL A 176 -29.14 16.80 -3.16
N GLU A 177 -30.23 17.52 -3.45
CA GLU A 177 -31.41 17.50 -2.58
C GLU A 177 -32.00 16.08 -2.56
N PRO A 178 -32.48 15.59 -1.40
CA PRO A 178 -33.16 14.30 -1.33
C PRO A 178 -34.33 14.23 -2.31
N PRO A 179 -34.61 13.06 -2.91
CA PRO A 179 -35.79 12.86 -3.74
C PRO A 179 -37.07 13.25 -2.98
N ALA A 180 -38.07 13.78 -3.71
CA ALA A 180 -39.35 14.13 -3.13
C ALA A 180 -39.95 12.93 -2.37
N GLY A 181 -40.28 13.12 -1.09
CA GLY A 181 -40.83 12.08 -0.21
C GLY A 181 -39.83 11.41 0.74
N TRP A 182 -38.52 11.64 0.57
CA TRP A 182 -37.50 11.17 1.52
C TRP A 182 -37.40 12.17 2.69
N GLN A 183 -38.23 11.99 3.72
CA GLN A 183 -38.07 12.72 4.97
C GLN A 183 -36.78 12.28 5.66
N LYS A 184 -36.03 13.24 6.21
CA LYS A 184 -34.90 12.95 7.10
C LYS A 184 -35.44 12.19 8.30
N VAL A 185 -35.15 10.89 8.39
CA VAL A 185 -35.40 10.11 9.60
C VAL A 185 -34.57 10.76 10.71
N THR A 186 -35.23 11.51 11.57
CA THR A 186 -34.61 12.05 12.78
C THR A 186 -34.59 10.89 13.76
N VAL A 187 -33.42 10.27 13.90
CA VAL A 187 -33.21 9.23 14.91
C VAL A 187 -33.24 9.92 16.28
N PRO A 188 -34.00 9.44 17.28
CA PRO A 188 -34.11 10.06 18.60
C PRO A 188 -32.80 10.07 19.38
#